data_AF-A0A078FF34-F1
#
_entry.id   AF-A0A078FF34-F1
#
_cell.length_a   1.000
_cell.length_b   1.000
_cell.length_c   1.000
_cell.angle_alpha   90.00
_cell.angle_beta   90.00
_cell.angle_gamma   90.00
#
_symmetry.space_group_name_H-M   'P 1'
#
loop_
_entity.id
_entity.type
_entity.pdbx_description
1 polymer ?
#
loop_
_entity_poly.entity_id
_entity_poly.type
_entity_poly.pdbx_seq_one_letter_code
_entity_poly.pdbx_strand_id
1 'polypeptide(L)'
;MEDRFSALTNLRGDRKQAMFGVYDGHGGVKAAEFAAKNLDKNVLEEVSGKCDESEIADAKDVRGGSCCVTALRRWHDERERIETTGGYVDTFNGVWRIQGSLAVSRGIGDAHLKRWVIAEPETKMLRIDQDHEFLILASDGLWDKVSNQEAVDIARPFCVGTEMKPLLLACKKLVELSASRGSSDDISVMLIPLRQFI
;
A
#
# COMPACT_ATOMS: atom_id res chain seq x y z
N MET A 1 12.14 4.05 -13.08
CA MET A 1 10.73 4.40 -12.79
C MET A 1 9.75 3.38 -13.32
N GLU A 2 9.70 2.26 -12.62
CA GLU A 2 8.70 1.19 -12.73
C GLU A 2 7.52 1.43 -11.79
N ASP A 3 7.73 2.18 -10.71
CA ASP A 3 6.69 2.67 -9.79
C ASP A 3 5.51 3.35 -10.49
N ARG A 4 4.31 3.09 -9.99
CA ARG A 4 3.07 3.78 -10.36
C ARG A 4 2.25 4.13 -9.13
N PHE A 5 1.30 5.04 -9.28
CA PHE A 5 0.35 5.39 -8.22
C PHE A 5 -1.04 5.68 -8.80
N SER A 6 -2.06 5.59 -7.96
CA SER A 6 -3.43 5.95 -8.28
C SER A 6 -4.07 6.67 -7.10
N ALA A 7 -4.80 7.75 -7.36
CA ALA A 7 -5.58 8.45 -6.36
C ALA A 7 -6.96 8.80 -6.94
N LEU A 8 -7.98 8.11 -6.45
CA LEU A 8 -9.37 8.32 -6.85
C LEU A 8 -10.16 8.82 -5.64
N THR A 9 -10.59 10.08 -5.69
CA THR A 9 -11.35 10.71 -4.60
C THR A 9 -12.80 10.90 -5.02
N ASN A 10 -13.69 11.15 -4.05
CA ASN A 10 -15.11 11.40 -4.29
C ASN A 10 -15.81 10.20 -4.98
N LEU A 11 -15.53 8.99 -4.48
CA LEU A 11 -16.06 7.76 -5.06
C LEU A 11 -17.58 7.78 -5.04
N ARG A 12 -18.21 7.49 -6.18
CA ARG A 12 -19.66 7.49 -6.34
C ARG A 12 -20.34 8.81 -5.89
N GLY A 13 -19.60 9.92 -5.91
CA GLY A 13 -20.08 11.23 -5.46
C GLY A 13 -20.00 11.48 -3.95
N ASP A 14 -19.44 10.54 -3.18
CA ASP A 14 -19.21 10.69 -1.74
C ASP A 14 -17.79 11.18 -1.46
N ARG A 15 -17.68 12.43 -0.98
CA ARG A 15 -16.41 13.07 -0.60
C ARG A 15 -15.70 12.36 0.56
N LYS A 16 -16.43 11.56 1.34
CA LYS A 16 -15.87 10.74 2.42
C LYS A 16 -15.30 9.40 1.94
N GLN A 17 -15.38 9.11 0.64
CA GLN A 17 -14.86 7.89 0.05
C GLN A 17 -13.75 8.18 -0.97
N ALA A 18 -12.63 7.47 -0.83
CA ALA A 18 -11.47 7.58 -1.72
C ALA A 18 -10.69 6.25 -1.76
N MET A 19 -10.01 6.01 -2.88
CA MET A 19 -9.04 4.93 -3.06
C MET A 19 -7.69 5.52 -3.41
N PHE A 20 -6.66 5.01 -2.74
CA PHE A 20 -5.27 5.41 -2.95
C PHE A 20 -4.43 4.15 -3.13
N GLY A 21 -3.44 4.20 -4.01
CA GLY A 21 -2.55 3.08 -4.29
C GLY A 21 -1.16 3.56 -4.71
N VAL A 22 -0.15 2.88 -4.21
CA VAL A 22 1.24 2.94 -4.66
C VAL A 22 1.61 1.53 -5.13
N TYR A 23 2.18 1.42 -6.31
CA TYR A 23 2.49 0.16 -6.98
C TYR A 23 3.96 0.14 -7.32
N ASP A 24 4.70 -0.63 -6.54
CA ASP A 24 6.11 -0.89 -6.71
C ASP A 24 6.31 -1.93 -7.83
N GLY A 25 6.98 -1.54 -8.90
CA GLY A 25 7.11 -2.35 -10.10
C GLY A 25 8.47 -3.01 -10.20
N HIS A 26 8.51 -4.27 -10.62
CA HIS A 26 9.76 -4.97 -10.91
C HIS A 26 9.71 -5.73 -12.23
N GLY A 27 10.87 -5.85 -12.89
CA GLY A 27 11.00 -6.62 -14.14
C GLY A 27 10.23 -6.01 -15.32
N GLY A 28 9.96 -4.71 -15.26
CA GLY A 28 9.20 -3.96 -16.26
C GLY A 28 7.96 -3.27 -15.68
N VAL A 29 7.55 -2.19 -16.34
CA VAL A 29 6.48 -1.31 -15.82
C VAL A 29 5.05 -1.85 -15.96
N LYS A 30 4.85 -2.94 -16.73
CA LYS A 30 3.53 -3.35 -17.21
C LYS A 30 2.57 -3.76 -16.11
N ALA A 31 3.05 -4.47 -15.08
CA ALA A 31 2.21 -4.94 -13.99
C ALA A 31 1.74 -3.78 -13.10
N ALA A 32 2.66 -2.91 -12.68
CA ALA A 32 2.36 -1.71 -11.90
C ALA A 32 1.43 -0.75 -12.67
N GLU A 33 1.64 -0.57 -13.98
CA GLU A 33 0.78 0.26 -14.81
C GLU A 33 -0.63 -0.31 -14.96
N PHE A 34 -0.75 -1.63 -15.13
CA PHE A 34 -2.05 -2.29 -15.17
C PHE A 34 -2.78 -2.17 -13.82
N ALA A 35 -2.08 -2.37 -12.71
CA ALA A 35 -2.66 -2.23 -11.36
C ALA A 35 -3.16 -0.80 -11.11
N ALA A 36 -2.35 0.21 -11.40
CA ALA A 36 -2.71 1.61 -11.21
C ALA A 36 -3.94 2.06 -12.04
N LYS A 37 -4.20 1.41 -13.18
CA LYS A 37 -5.32 1.75 -14.08
C LYS A 37 -6.63 1.02 -13.77
N ASN A 38 -6.55 -0.13 -13.08
CA ASN A 38 -7.67 -1.06 -13.00
C ASN A 38 -8.00 -1.57 -11.59
N LEU A 39 -7.05 -1.54 -10.65
CA LEU A 39 -7.26 -2.16 -9.34
C LEU A 39 -8.37 -1.47 -8.54
N ASP A 40 -8.44 -0.13 -8.63
CA ASP A 40 -9.50 0.67 -8.04
C ASP A 40 -10.90 0.22 -8.51
N LYS A 41 -11.07 0.06 -9.82
CA LYS A 41 -12.34 -0.39 -10.44
C LYS A 41 -12.69 -1.81 -10.03
N ASN A 42 -11.72 -2.73 -10.10
CA ASN A 42 -11.95 -4.14 -9.78
C ASN A 42 -12.34 -4.33 -8.32
N VAL A 43 -11.67 -3.62 -7.40
CA VAL A 43 -12.01 -3.66 -5.97
C VAL A 43 -13.39 -3.05 -5.73
N LEU A 44 -13.72 -1.93 -6.39
CA LEU A 44 -15.04 -1.30 -6.24
C LEU A 44 -16.18 -2.20 -6.74
N GLU A 45 -15.97 -2.90 -7.84
CA GLU A 45 -16.93 -3.87 -8.38
C GLU A 45 -17.15 -5.00 -7.39
N GLU A 46 -16.08 -5.63 -6.92
CA GLU A 46 -16.11 -6.75 -5.96
C GLU A 46 -16.77 -6.36 -4.63
N VAL A 47 -16.43 -5.18 -4.08
CA VAL A 47 -17.01 -4.68 -2.83
C VAL A 47 -18.51 -4.37 -3.00
N SER A 48 -18.95 -3.95 -4.20
CA SER A 48 -20.37 -3.74 -4.45
C SER A 48 -21.17 -5.01 -4.75
N GLY A 49 -20.51 -6.06 -5.25
CA GLY A 49 -21.16 -7.35 -5.54
C GLY A 49 -21.48 -8.19 -4.31
N LYS A 50 -20.84 -7.92 -3.16
CA LYS A 50 -21.01 -8.67 -1.89
C LYS A 50 -22.10 -8.14 -0.96
N CYS A 51 -22.86 -7.14 -1.37
CA CYS A 51 -24.01 -6.65 -0.61
C CYS A 51 -25.26 -7.52 -0.88
N ASP A 52 -25.24 -8.80 -0.45
CA ASP A 52 -26.46 -9.58 -0.23
C ASP A 52 -26.75 -9.60 1.29
N GLU A 53 -27.98 -9.24 1.65
CA GLU A 53 -28.49 -8.78 2.95
C GLU A 53 -28.44 -9.77 4.15
N SER A 54 -27.60 -10.81 4.16
CA SER A 54 -27.74 -11.91 5.16
C SER A 54 -26.74 -11.96 6.32
N GLU A 55 -25.73 -11.10 6.39
CA GLU A 55 -24.79 -11.03 7.54
C GLU A 55 -24.89 -9.72 8.35
N ILE A 56 -26.05 -9.05 8.32
CA ILE A 56 -26.33 -7.87 9.16
C ILE A 56 -27.00 -8.31 10.46
N ALA A 57 -26.26 -9.05 11.29
CA ALA A 57 -26.62 -9.28 12.68
C ALA A 57 -25.39 -9.05 13.58
N ASP A 58 -24.77 -7.87 13.43
CA ASP A 58 -24.08 -7.10 14.50
C ASP A 58 -23.40 -5.81 13.99
N ALA A 59 -23.40 -5.54 12.68
CA ALA A 59 -22.88 -4.29 12.11
C ALA A 59 -23.93 -3.16 12.07
N LYS A 60 -24.43 -2.70 13.23
CA LYS A 60 -25.20 -1.45 13.31
C LYS A 60 -24.26 -0.24 13.41
N ASP A 61 -23.89 0.27 12.24
CA ASP A 61 -23.68 1.69 11.85
C ASP A 61 -22.63 1.79 10.73
N VAL A 62 -23.01 1.37 9.52
CA VAL A 62 -22.18 1.44 8.31
C VAL A 62 -22.38 2.81 7.65
N ARG A 63 -21.78 3.86 8.23
CA ARG A 63 -21.73 5.20 7.62
C ARG A 63 -20.34 5.83 7.52
N GLY A 64 -19.27 5.05 7.69
CA GLY A 64 -17.91 5.60 7.55
C GLY A 64 -16.78 4.61 7.80
N GLY A 65 -16.84 3.42 7.21
CA GLY A 65 -15.72 2.47 7.25
C GLY A 65 -14.74 2.74 6.11
N SER A 66 -13.53 3.21 6.42
CA SER A 66 -12.42 3.21 5.47
C SER A 66 -11.73 1.85 5.50
N CYS A 67 -11.52 1.23 4.34
CA CYS A 67 -10.72 0.01 4.22
C CYS A 67 -9.28 0.42 3.93
N CYS A 68 -8.35 0.03 4.79
CA CYS A 68 -6.92 0.20 4.57
C CYS A 68 -6.31 -1.16 4.25
N VAL A 69 -5.94 -1.36 2.98
CA VAL A 69 -5.18 -2.54 2.58
C VAL A 69 -3.74 -2.28 2.99
N THR A 70 -3.29 -2.90 4.07
CA THR A 70 -1.89 -2.91 4.48
C THR A 70 -1.42 -4.36 4.41
N ALA A 71 -0.47 -4.65 3.52
CA ALA A 71 0.13 -5.97 3.43
C ALA A 71 1.25 -6.08 4.48
N LEU A 72 0.97 -6.72 5.61
CA LEU A 72 1.95 -7.02 6.65
C LEU A 72 1.68 -8.41 7.23
N ARG A 73 1.81 -9.45 6.40
CA ARG A 73 1.86 -10.82 6.89
C ARG A 73 3.26 -11.14 7.35
N ARG A 74 3.34 -11.88 8.45
CA ARG A 74 4.61 -12.28 9.03
C ARG A 74 5.37 -13.15 8.04
N TRP A 75 6.65 -12.83 7.86
CA TRP A 75 7.55 -13.52 6.94
C TRP A 75 7.59 -15.06 7.13
N HIS A 76 7.40 -15.53 8.37
CA HIS A 76 7.36 -16.96 8.68
C HIS A 76 6.23 -17.72 7.93
N ASP A 77 5.03 -17.16 7.89
CA ASP A 77 3.88 -17.78 7.23
C ASP A 77 4.10 -17.89 5.71
N GLU A 78 4.75 -16.88 5.12
CA GLU A 78 5.03 -16.86 3.69
C GLU A 78 6.12 -17.87 3.31
N ARG A 79 7.18 -17.96 4.11
CA ARG A 79 8.26 -18.93 3.90
C ARG A 79 7.74 -20.37 3.96
N GLU A 80 6.98 -20.71 5.00
CA GLU A 80 6.41 -22.05 5.17
C GLU A 80 5.50 -22.42 3.98
N ARG A 81 4.65 -21.49 3.53
CA ARG A 81 3.79 -21.68 2.35
C ARG A 81 4.60 -21.98 1.09
N ILE A 82 5.69 -21.24 0.87
CA ILE A 82 6.55 -21.41 -0.31
C ILE A 82 7.27 -22.77 -0.26
N GLU A 83 7.85 -23.12 0.88
CA GLU A 83 8.59 -24.37 1.05
C GLU A 83 7.67 -25.60 0.94
N THR A 84 6.47 -25.54 1.54
CA THR A 84 5.47 -26.62 1.46
C THR A 84 4.94 -26.85 0.04
N THR A 85 4.96 -25.83 -0.81
CA THR A 85 4.56 -25.92 -2.23
C THR A 85 5.73 -26.27 -3.16
N GLY A 86 6.82 -26.81 -2.60
CA GLY A 86 8.01 -27.26 -3.33
C GLY A 86 8.89 -26.10 -3.83
N GLY A 87 8.73 -24.91 -3.26
CA GLY A 87 9.61 -23.78 -3.49
C GLY A 87 10.77 -23.75 -2.50
N TYR A 88 11.69 -22.81 -2.69
CA TYR A 88 12.70 -22.49 -1.68
C TYR A 88 12.89 -20.98 -1.58
N VAL A 89 13.35 -20.55 -0.41
CA VAL A 89 13.75 -19.18 -0.15
C VAL A 89 15.23 -19.18 0.20
N ASP A 90 16.01 -18.43 -0.56
CA ASP A 90 17.45 -18.30 -0.35
C ASP A 90 17.81 -16.85 -0.01
N THR A 91 18.93 -16.65 0.69
CA THR A 91 19.42 -15.31 1.03
C THR A 91 20.59 -14.94 0.13
N PHE A 92 20.44 -13.85 -0.62
CA PHE A 92 21.52 -13.30 -1.44
C PHE A 92 21.78 -11.83 -1.06
N ASN A 93 23.02 -11.52 -0.65
CA ASN A 93 23.41 -10.20 -0.14
C ASN A 93 22.49 -9.67 0.97
N GLY A 94 22.05 -10.55 1.88
CA GLY A 94 21.15 -10.18 2.99
C GLY A 94 19.68 -10.02 2.61
N VAL A 95 19.32 -10.22 1.35
CA VAL A 95 17.93 -10.13 0.86
C VAL A 95 17.39 -11.54 0.60
N TRP A 96 16.21 -11.84 1.13
CA TRP A 96 15.51 -13.11 0.91
C TRP A 96 14.88 -13.14 -0.47
N ARG A 97 15.07 -14.25 -1.21
CA ARG A 97 14.59 -14.41 -2.58
C ARG A 97 13.94 -15.77 -2.79
N ILE A 98 12.76 -15.77 -3.38
CA ILE A 98 12.03 -16.96 -3.83
C ILE A 98 12.72 -17.51 -5.07
N GLN A 99 13.03 -18.81 -5.05
CA GLN A 99 13.77 -19.48 -6.13
C GLN A 99 15.10 -18.77 -6.46
N GLY A 100 15.71 -18.10 -5.47
CA GLY A 100 16.91 -17.26 -5.65
C GLY A 100 16.71 -16.01 -6.52
N SER A 101 15.50 -15.73 -6.99
CA SER A 101 15.24 -14.67 -7.98
C SER A 101 14.48 -13.48 -7.39
N LEU A 102 13.28 -13.70 -6.85
CA LEU A 102 12.34 -12.61 -6.54
C LEU A 102 12.28 -12.29 -5.03
N ALA A 103 12.37 -11.02 -4.67
CA ALA A 103 12.42 -10.56 -3.27
C ALA A 103 11.04 -10.32 -2.61
N VAL A 104 9.94 -10.67 -3.29
CA VAL A 104 8.57 -10.54 -2.78
C VAL A 104 7.82 -11.87 -2.88
N SER A 105 6.98 -12.17 -1.89
CA SER A 105 6.16 -13.40 -1.86
C SER A 105 4.75 -13.22 -2.39
N ARG A 106 4.33 -11.98 -2.60
CA ARG A 106 3.03 -11.61 -3.13
C ARG A 106 3.19 -10.49 -4.14
N GLY A 107 2.40 -10.52 -5.20
CA GLY A 107 2.47 -9.53 -6.27
C GLY A 107 1.48 -9.79 -7.39
N ILE A 108 1.13 -8.74 -8.11
CA ILE A 108 0.39 -8.82 -9.37
C ILE A 108 1.42 -9.01 -10.49
N GLY A 109 1.16 -9.91 -11.44
CA GLY A 109 2.15 -10.29 -12.46
C GLY A 109 2.90 -11.57 -12.08
N ASP A 110 4.20 -11.66 -12.37
CA ASP A 110 5.05 -12.82 -12.06
C ASP A 110 4.46 -14.18 -12.49
N ALA A 111 3.87 -14.23 -13.69
CA ALA A 111 3.18 -15.42 -14.20
C ALA A 111 3.99 -16.72 -14.05
N HIS A 112 5.30 -16.63 -14.29
CA HIS A 112 6.25 -17.74 -14.20
C HIS A 112 6.53 -18.23 -12.76
N LEU A 113 6.20 -17.44 -11.74
CA LEU A 113 6.37 -17.77 -10.32
C LEU A 113 5.05 -17.92 -9.57
N LYS A 114 3.88 -17.90 -10.26
CA LYS A 114 2.55 -17.95 -9.61
C LYS A 114 2.28 -19.17 -8.73
N ARG A 115 3.09 -20.22 -8.83
CA ARG A 115 3.07 -21.32 -7.86
C ARG A 115 3.42 -20.85 -6.44
N TRP A 116 4.34 -19.89 -6.30
CA TRP A 116 4.87 -19.42 -5.02
C TRP A 116 4.52 -17.95 -4.72
N VAL A 117 4.36 -17.13 -5.76
CA VAL A 117 4.01 -15.71 -5.68
C VAL A 117 2.51 -15.53 -5.88
N ILE A 118 1.77 -15.32 -4.78
CA ILE A 118 0.31 -15.21 -4.84
C ILE A 118 -0.12 -13.76 -5.05
N ALA A 119 -1.29 -13.55 -5.69
CA ALA A 119 -1.87 -12.22 -5.89
C ALA A 119 -2.87 -11.83 -4.78
N GLU A 120 -3.12 -12.72 -3.82
CA GLU A 120 -4.09 -12.50 -2.75
C GLU A 120 -3.58 -11.42 -1.79
N PRO A 121 -4.28 -10.27 -1.66
CA PRO A 121 -3.87 -9.22 -0.75
C PRO A 121 -4.11 -9.63 0.70
N GLU A 122 -3.47 -8.92 1.62
CA GLU A 122 -3.94 -8.87 3.00
C GLU A 122 -4.78 -7.62 3.18
N THR A 123 -5.94 -7.78 3.83
CA THR A 123 -6.90 -6.71 4.01
C THR A 123 -7.12 -6.44 5.49
N LYS A 124 -7.28 -5.16 5.84
CA LYS A 124 -7.65 -4.72 7.18
C LYS A 124 -8.68 -3.62 7.10
N MET A 125 -9.67 -3.68 7.98
CA MET A 125 -10.63 -2.60 8.16
C MET A 125 -10.31 -1.86 9.45
N LEU A 126 -10.13 -0.55 9.35
CA LEU A 126 -9.88 0.32 10.49
C LEU A 126 -10.91 1.44 10.48
N ARG A 127 -11.50 1.71 11.64
CA ARG A 127 -12.34 2.89 11.82
C ARG A 127 -11.43 4.11 11.92
N ILE A 128 -11.64 5.10 11.05
CA ILE A 128 -10.98 6.40 11.16
C ILE A 128 -11.74 7.20 12.20
N ASP A 129 -11.00 7.72 13.18
CA ASP A 129 -11.50 8.65 14.20
C ASP A 129 -10.60 9.89 14.25
N GLN A 130 -10.86 10.79 15.20
CA GLN A 130 -10.16 12.07 15.31
C GLN A 130 -8.66 11.93 15.66
N ASP A 131 -8.24 10.79 16.19
CA ASP A 131 -6.84 10.52 16.54
C ASP A 131 -6.02 10.09 15.30
N HIS A 132 -6.70 9.73 14.20
CA HIS A 132 -6.07 9.42 12.92
C HIS A 132 -5.85 10.70 12.10
N GLU A 133 -4.65 11.27 12.19
CA GLU A 133 -4.33 12.56 11.55
C GLU A 133 -4.11 12.45 10.03
N PHE A 134 -3.30 11.48 9.60
CA PHE A 134 -2.91 11.28 8.19
C PHE A 134 -2.44 9.84 7.94
N LEU A 135 -2.37 9.45 6.67
CA LEU A 135 -1.82 8.18 6.19
C LEU A 135 -0.64 8.46 5.24
N ILE A 136 0.44 7.70 5.40
CA ILE A 136 1.59 7.68 4.48
C ILE A 136 1.57 6.34 3.74
N LEU A 137 1.50 6.39 2.41
CA LEU A 137 1.69 5.22 1.53
C LEU A 137 2.95 5.44 0.72
N ALA A 138 3.84 4.45 0.67
CA ALA A 138 5.08 4.56 -0.10
C ALA A 138 5.64 3.19 -0.52
N SER A 139 6.47 3.17 -1.56
CA SER A 139 7.28 2.01 -1.99
C SER A 139 8.42 1.72 -1.02
N ASP A 140 9.06 0.56 -1.16
CA ASP A 140 10.20 0.18 -0.32
C ASP A 140 11.40 1.12 -0.50
N GLY A 141 11.52 1.77 -1.65
CA GLY A 141 12.48 2.84 -1.90
C GLY A 141 12.47 3.97 -0.87
N LEU A 142 11.36 4.19 -0.14
CA LEU A 142 11.32 5.02 1.08
C LEU A 142 11.68 4.21 2.33
N TRP A 143 10.93 3.13 2.58
CA TRP A 143 10.93 2.41 3.86
C TRP A 143 12.24 1.67 4.16
N ASP A 144 13.05 1.38 3.15
CA ASP A 144 14.39 0.82 3.29
C ASP A 144 15.38 1.77 3.96
N LYS A 145 15.13 3.09 3.88
CA LYS A 145 16.05 4.13 4.38
C LYS A 145 15.44 5.01 5.45
N VAL A 146 14.12 5.08 5.56
CA VAL A 146 13.41 5.99 6.46
C VAL A 146 12.50 5.19 7.37
N SER A 147 12.68 5.36 8.69
CA SER A 147 11.83 4.68 9.66
C SER A 147 10.43 5.31 9.76
N ASN A 148 9.48 4.53 10.26
CA ASN A 148 8.09 4.98 10.45
C ASN A 148 8.01 6.30 11.25
N GLN A 149 8.75 6.40 12.35
CA GLN A 149 8.70 7.58 13.21
C GLN A 149 9.31 8.81 12.52
N GLU A 150 10.44 8.65 11.81
CA GLU A 150 11.03 9.75 11.04
C GLU A 150 10.08 10.25 9.95
N ALA A 151 9.38 9.33 9.28
CA ALA A 151 8.40 9.71 8.26
C ALA A 151 7.23 10.52 8.87
N VAL A 152 6.75 10.09 10.03
CA VAL A 152 5.73 10.81 10.81
C VAL A 152 6.22 12.19 11.24
N ASP A 153 7.43 12.30 11.78
CA ASP A 153 7.98 13.56 12.27
C ASP A 153 8.17 14.59 11.14
N ILE A 154 8.48 14.11 9.94
CA ILE A 154 8.60 14.96 8.74
C ILE A 154 7.22 15.37 8.20
N ALA A 155 6.25 14.46 8.18
CA ALA A 155 4.94 14.69 7.58
C ALA A 155 4.00 15.50 8.48
N ARG A 156 3.99 15.22 9.79
CA ARG A 156 3.03 15.77 10.75
C ARG A 156 2.94 17.31 10.74
N PRO A 157 4.05 18.09 10.66
CA PRO A 157 3.99 19.55 10.61
C PRO A 157 3.30 20.15 9.37
N PHE A 158 3.05 19.33 8.34
CA PHE A 158 2.33 19.70 7.11
C PHE A 158 0.87 19.25 7.13
N CYS A 159 0.52 18.26 7.96
CA CYS A 159 -0.84 17.73 8.09
C CYS A 159 -1.59 18.33 9.28
N VAL A 160 -0.88 18.77 10.32
CA VAL A 160 -1.44 19.25 11.58
C VAL A 160 -1.07 20.71 11.79
N GLY A 161 -2.07 21.59 11.71
CA GLY A 161 -1.90 23.03 11.90
C GLY A 161 -3.03 23.85 11.29
N THR A 162 -3.05 25.15 11.57
CA THR A 162 -3.98 26.12 10.97
C THR A 162 -3.50 26.63 9.61
N GLU A 163 -2.20 26.51 9.32
CA GLU A 163 -1.60 26.91 8.06
C GLU A 163 -1.72 25.80 7.01
N MET A 164 -2.29 26.14 5.85
CA MET A 164 -2.30 25.28 4.68
C MET A 164 -0.90 25.24 4.07
N LYS A 165 -0.10 24.24 4.45
CA LYS A 165 1.20 23.98 3.84
C LYS A 165 1.04 23.01 2.66
N PRO A 166 1.83 23.16 1.59
CA PRO A 166 1.80 22.21 0.49
C PRO A 166 2.24 20.81 0.96
N LEU A 167 1.33 19.83 0.93
CA LEU A 167 1.65 18.44 1.29
C LEU A 167 2.78 17.85 0.44
N LEU A 168 2.90 18.31 -0.81
CA LEU A 168 3.98 17.93 -1.71
C LEU A 168 5.38 18.23 -1.15
N LEU A 169 5.54 19.25 -0.30
CA LEU A 169 6.82 19.52 0.36
C LEU A 169 7.20 18.43 1.35
N ALA A 170 6.23 17.87 2.08
CA ALA A 170 6.48 16.75 2.98
C ALA A 170 6.91 15.52 2.18
N CYS A 171 6.19 15.17 1.10
CA CYS A 171 6.58 14.08 0.21
C CYS A 171 7.99 14.28 -0.36
N LYS A 172 8.30 15.50 -0.83
CA LYS A 172 9.63 15.82 -1.36
C LYS A 172 10.74 15.63 -0.32
N LYS A 173 10.51 16.09 0.91
CA LYS A 173 11.46 15.89 2.02
C LYS A 173 11.70 14.41 2.34
N LEU A 174 10.64 13.58 2.29
CA LEU A 174 10.75 12.14 2.51
C LEU A 174 11.58 11.48 1.41
N VAL A 175 11.32 11.83 0.15
CA VAL A 175 12.10 11.34 -1.01
C VAL A 175 13.56 11.78 -0.92
N GLU A 176 13.82 13.06 -0.64
CA GLU A 176 15.18 13.59 -0.47
C GLU A 176 15.93 12.93 0.69
N LEU A 177 15.25 12.63 1.80
CA LEU A 177 15.86 11.93 2.93
C LEU A 177 16.30 10.52 2.54
N SER A 178 15.43 9.75 1.88
CA SER A 178 15.80 8.41 1.42
C SER A 178 16.92 8.44 0.38
N ALA A 179 16.85 9.35 -0.59
CA ALA A 179 17.88 9.54 -1.61
C ALA A 179 19.23 9.94 -1.00
N SER A 180 19.25 10.86 -0.03
CA SER A 180 20.49 11.28 0.66
C SER A 180 21.12 10.17 1.51
N ARG A 181 20.34 9.14 1.88
CA ARG A 181 20.80 7.90 2.53
C ARG A 181 21.23 6.82 1.53
N GLY A 182 21.33 7.16 0.25
CA GLY A 182 21.82 6.29 -0.80
C GLY A 182 20.80 5.27 -1.31
N SER A 183 19.50 5.57 -1.24
CA SER A 183 18.51 4.79 -1.99
C SER A 183 18.79 4.91 -3.49
N SER A 184 18.87 3.76 -4.17
CA SER A 184 19.02 3.65 -5.62
C SER A 184 17.73 3.20 -6.31
N ASP A 185 16.65 3.01 -5.54
CA ASP A 185 15.36 2.55 -6.05
C ASP A 185 14.48 3.72 -6.53
N ASP A 186 13.40 3.38 -7.22
CA ASP A 186 12.29 4.30 -7.42
C ASP A 186 11.63 4.62 -6.06
N ILE A 187 11.30 5.89 -5.83
CA ILE A 187 10.73 6.33 -4.54
C ILE A 187 9.40 7.03 -4.80
N SER A 188 8.32 6.38 -4.43
CA SER A 188 6.97 6.94 -4.50
C SER A 188 6.41 7.14 -3.10
N VAL A 189 5.88 8.34 -2.82
CA VAL A 189 5.31 8.69 -1.52
C VAL A 189 4.00 9.46 -1.71
N MET A 190 2.94 9.00 -1.04
CA MET A 190 1.64 9.63 -0.99
C MET A 190 1.27 9.96 0.47
N LEU A 191 0.96 11.23 0.71
CA LEU A 191 0.53 11.73 2.01
C LEU A 191 -0.95 12.13 1.96
N ILE A 192 -1.76 11.51 2.81
CA ILE A 192 -3.23 11.60 2.76
C ILE A 192 -3.74 12.11 4.12
N PRO A 193 -4.21 13.37 4.22
CA PRO A 193 -4.87 13.85 5.43
C PRO A 193 -6.19 13.11 5.65
N LEU A 194 -6.41 12.58 6.85
CA LEU A 194 -7.58 11.73 7.12
C LEU A 194 -8.80 12.50 7.65
N ARG A 195 -8.61 13.73 8.14
CA ARG A 195 -9.70 14.56 8.71
C ARG A 195 -10.90 14.76 7.78
N GLN A 196 -10.70 14.73 6.46
CA GLN A 196 -11.77 14.89 5.48
C GLN A 196 -12.68 13.66 5.34
N PHE A 197 -12.26 12.51 5.89
CA PHE A 197 -12.97 11.23 5.81
C PHE A 197 -13.71 10.87 7.12
N ILE A 198 -13.67 11.76 8.12
CA ILE A 198 -14.38 11.63 9.39
C ILE A 198 -15.76 12.28 9.29
#